data_AF-E0TUL6-F1
#
_entry.id   AF-E0TUL6-F1
#
_cell.length_a   1.000
_cell.length_b   1.000
_cell.length_c   1.000
_cell.angle_alpha   90.00
_cell.angle_beta   90.00
_cell.angle_gamma   90.00
#
_symmetry.space_group_name_H-M   'P 1'
#
loop_
_entity.id
_entity.type
_entity.pdbx_description
1 polymer ?
#
loop_
_entity_poly.entity_id
_entity_poly.type
_entity_poly.pdbx_seq_one_letter_code
_entity_poly.pdbx_strand_id
1 'polypeptide(L)'
;MNKQWTIIFALIFTLIVAIFAVINVRSVEVDYLFGRSEWPLILVILGSVLMGALIVFSAGIFQVMKLKREIKALRKENKTAQETIHKQEDTLYAEQNDMQDASTGLEKKD
;
A
#
# COMPACT_ATOMS: atom_id res chain seq x y z
N MET A 1 -18.89 3.31 4.83
CA MET A 1 -19.78 4.22 4.06
C MET A 1 -20.00 3.63 2.68
N ASN A 2 -21.25 3.48 2.26
CA ASN A 2 -21.57 2.83 0.98
C ASN A 2 -20.99 3.70 -0.15
N LYS A 3 -20.19 3.11 -1.06
CA LYS A 3 -19.45 3.81 -2.12
C LYS A 3 -20.31 4.77 -2.97
N GLN A 4 -21.62 4.56 -3.01
CA GLN A 4 -22.60 5.43 -3.68
C GLN A 4 -22.67 6.84 -3.06
N TRP A 5 -22.61 6.95 -1.73
CA TRP A 5 -22.61 8.27 -1.06
C TRP A 5 -21.39 9.10 -1.46
N THR A 6 -20.22 8.47 -1.65
CA THR A 6 -19.01 9.14 -2.12
C THR A 6 -19.20 9.78 -3.49
N ILE A 7 -19.90 9.11 -4.42
CA ILE A 7 -20.16 9.64 -5.77
C ILE A 7 -21.08 10.86 -5.68
N ILE A 8 -22.13 10.79 -4.86
CA ILE A 8 -23.07 11.91 -4.66
C ILE A 8 -22.35 13.13 -4.09
N PHE A 9 -21.55 12.95 -3.05
CA PHE A 9 -20.74 14.04 -2.48
C PHE A 9 -19.71 14.59 -3.48
N ALA A 10 -19.08 13.73 -4.28
CA ALA A 10 -18.14 14.17 -5.31
C ALA A 10 -18.81 15.03 -6.39
N LEU A 11 -20.03 14.68 -6.82
CA LEU A 11 -20.81 15.46 -7.78
C LEU A 11 -21.20 16.84 -7.20
N ILE A 12 -21.70 16.87 -5.96
CA ILE A 12 -22.04 18.13 -5.28
C ILE A 12 -20.79 19.01 -5.16
N PHE A 13 -19.66 18.43 -4.74
CA PHE A 13 -18.39 19.16 -4.65
C PHE A 13 -17.93 19.69 -6.01
N THR A 14 -18.02 18.88 -7.06
CA THR A 14 -17.69 19.28 -8.44
C THR A 14 -18.55 20.46 -8.89
N LEU A 15 -19.85 20.43 -8.60
CA LEU A 15 -20.76 21.54 -8.93
C LEU A 15 -20.37 22.82 -8.19
N ILE A 16 -20.02 22.73 -6.91
CA ILE A 16 -19.53 23.87 -6.12
C ILE A 16 -18.26 24.46 -6.75
N VAL A 17 -17.27 23.62 -7.08
CA VAL A 17 -16.03 24.06 -7.73
C VAL A 17 -16.30 24.72 -9.08
N ALA A 18 -17.21 24.16 -9.89
CA ALA A 18 -17.59 24.75 -11.17
C ALA A 18 -18.24 26.14 -11.01
N ILE A 19 -19.14 26.30 -10.03
CA ILE A 19 -19.74 27.60 -9.70
C ILE A 19 -18.65 28.60 -9.30
N PHE A 20 -17.71 28.20 -8.43
CA PHE A 20 -16.59 29.04 -8.03
C PHE A 20 -15.72 29.46 -9.22
N ALA A 21 -15.48 28.55 -10.17
CA ALA A 21 -14.71 28.81 -11.37
C ALA A 21 -15.38 29.86 -12.27
N VAL A 22 -16.69 29.79 -12.46
CA VAL A 22 -17.45 30.77 -13.25
C VAL A 22 -17.48 32.14 -12.57
N ILE A 23 -17.75 32.20 -11.26
CA ILE A 23 -17.84 33.48 -10.52
C ILE A 23 -16.47 34.16 -10.40
N ASN A 24 -15.39 33.39 -10.34
CA ASN A 24 -14.02 33.90 -10.17
C ASN A 24 -13.18 33.74 -11.43
N VAL A 25 -13.79 33.84 -12.61
CA VAL A 25 -13.10 33.97 -13.90
C VAL A 25 -12.48 35.37 -14.07
N ARG A 26 -11.84 35.87 -13.01
CA ARG A 26 -11.03 37.08 -13.08
C ARG A 26 -9.65 36.70 -13.58
N SER A 27 -9.25 37.30 -14.69
CA SER A 27 -7.88 37.22 -15.19
C SER A 27 -6.92 37.80 -14.17
N VAL A 28 -5.88 37.03 -13.86
CA VAL A 28 -4.75 37.46 -13.05
C VAL A 28 -3.50 37.27 -13.89
N GLU A 29 -2.66 38.30 -13.91
CA GLU A 29 -1.34 38.22 -14.55
C GLU A 29 -0.46 37.28 -13.72
N VAL A 30 0.11 36.28 -14.38
CA VAL A 30 1.05 35.36 -13.75
C VAL A 30 2.38 35.41 -14.49
N ASP A 31 3.45 35.65 -13.74
CA ASP A 31 4.82 35.62 -14.21
C ASP A 31 5.42 34.23 -13.93
N TYR A 32 5.57 33.41 -14.98
CA TYR A 32 6.05 32.03 -14.89
C TYR A 32 7.56 31.92 -15.15
N LEU A 33 8.34 32.93 -14.73
CA LEU A 33 9.80 33.02 -14.82
C LEU A 33 10.35 33.29 -16.24
N PHE A 34 9.68 32.82 -17.30
CA PHE A 34 10.10 33.00 -18.70
C PHE A 34 9.08 33.78 -19.55
N GLY A 35 8.06 34.37 -18.92
CA GLY A 35 7.02 35.11 -19.62
C GLY A 35 5.83 35.43 -18.73
N ARG A 36 5.00 36.35 -19.18
CA ARG A 36 3.79 36.80 -18.49
C ARG A 36 2.57 36.47 -19.32
N SER A 37 1.54 35.95 -18.67
CA SER A 37 0.28 35.61 -19.33
C SER A 37 -0.87 35.80 -18.35
N GLU A 38 -2.01 36.23 -18.88
CA GLU A 38 -3.23 36.37 -18.09
C GLU A 38 -4.00 35.05 -18.07
N TRP A 39 -4.22 34.51 -16.86
CA TRP A 39 -4.99 33.29 -16.66
C TRP A 39 -6.07 33.53 -15.60
N PRO A 40 -7.25 32.90 -15.72
CA PRO A 40 -8.23 32.88 -14.63
C PRO A 40 -7.60 32.34 -13.33
N LEU A 41 -7.78 33.06 -12.22
CA LEU A 41 -7.18 32.71 -10.91
C LEU A 41 -7.46 31.27 -10.47
N ILE A 42 -8.65 30.76 -10.74
CA ILE A 42 -9.04 29.39 -10.38
C ILE A 42 -8.17 28.33 -11.08
N LEU A 43 -7.72 28.56 -12.32
CA LEU A 43 -6.85 27.62 -13.04
C LEU A 43 -5.48 27.53 -12.37
N VAL A 44 -4.97 28.67 -11.90
CA VAL A 44 -3.69 28.75 -11.18
C VAL A 44 -3.78 27.98 -9.85
N ILE A 45 -4.87 28.17 -9.10
CA ILE A 45 -5.12 27.46 -7.84
C ILE A 45 -5.26 25.96 -8.09
N LEU A 46 -6.09 25.55 -9.04
CA LEU A 46 -6.30 24.13 -9.36
C LEU A 46 -5.01 23.47 -9.82
N GLY A 47 -4.22 24.14 -10.69
CA GLY A 47 -2.91 23.64 -11.11
C GLY A 47 -1.93 23.48 -9.94
N SER A 48 -1.90 24.45 -9.02
CA SER A 48 -1.03 24.39 -7.84
C SER A 48 -1.41 23.26 -6.90
N VAL A 49 -2.71 23.10 -6.61
CA VAL A 49 -3.24 22.01 -5.78
C VAL A 49 -2.98 20.66 -6.45
N LEU A 50 -3.20 20.55 -7.76
CA LEU A 50 -2.91 19.34 -8.53
C LEU A 50 -1.43 18.97 -8.43
N MET A 51 -0.53 19.94 -8.56
CA MET A 51 0.92 19.71 -8.45
C MET A 51 1.30 19.21 -7.05
N GLY A 52 0.75 19.83 -5.99
CA GLY A 52 0.92 19.35 -4.62
C GLY A 52 0.39 17.93 -4.41
N ALA A 53 -0.79 17.62 -4.94
CA ALA A 53 -1.39 16.30 -4.87
C ALA A 53 -0.55 15.25 -5.62
N LEU A 54 0.00 15.59 -6.78
CA LEU A 54 0.90 14.72 -7.54
C LEU A 54 2.17 14.39 -6.73
N ILE A 55 2.79 15.39 -6.10
CA ILE A 55 3.98 15.18 -5.27
C ILE A 55 3.68 14.21 -4.12
N VAL A 56 2.60 14.46 -3.37
CA VAL A 56 2.19 13.58 -2.24
C VAL A 56 1.81 12.19 -2.73
N PHE A 57 1.09 12.09 -3.85
CA PHE A 57 0.69 10.82 -4.44
C PHE A 57 1.91 10.00 -4.89
N SER A 58 2.88 10.63 -5.57
CA SER A 58 4.12 9.98 -5.98
C SER A 58 4.93 9.47 -4.78
N ALA A 59 5.09 10.29 -3.74
CA ALA A 59 5.73 9.85 -2.49
C ALA A 59 4.98 8.70 -1.82
N GLY A 60 3.64 8.75 -1.82
CA GLY A 60 2.78 7.69 -1.31
C GLY A 60 2.95 6.37 -2.05
N ILE A 61 3.00 6.38 -3.39
CA ILE A 61 3.26 5.18 -4.20
C ILE A 61 4.60 4.55 -3.82
N PHE A 62 5.66 5.36 -3.70
CA PHE A 62 6.99 4.86 -3.36
C PHE A 62 6.98 4.14 -2.01
N GLN A 63 6.33 4.73 -1.00
CA GLN A 63 6.20 4.14 0.33
C GLN A 63 5.40 2.83 0.29
N VAL A 64 4.28 2.79 -0.44
CA VAL A 64 3.47 1.58 -0.60
C VAL A 64 4.25 0.46 -1.29
N MET A 65 5.07 0.78 -2.29
CA MET A 65 5.92 -0.21 -2.96
C MET A 65 6.98 -0.80 -2.03
N LYS A 66 7.63 0.04 -1.21
CA LYS A 66 8.59 -0.41 -0.19
C LYS A 66 7.91 -1.35 0.80
N LEU A 67 6.74 -0.96 1.32
CA LEU A 67 5.99 -1.76 2.28
C LEU A 67 5.54 -3.10 1.68
N LYS A 68 5.10 -3.12 0.42
CA LYS A 68 4.75 -4.38 -0.29
C LYS A 68 5.94 -5.32 -0.43
N ARG A 69 7.15 -4.79 -0.70
CA ARG A 69 8.38 -5.59 -0.76
C ARG A 69 8.73 -6.20 0.59
N GLU A 70 8.64 -5.41 1.65
CA GLU A 70 8.89 -5.85 3.02
C GLU A 70 7.88 -6.93 3.46
N ILE A 71 6.59 -6.73 3.20
CA ILE A 71 5.55 -7.74 3.45
C ILE A 71 5.87 -9.05 2.70
N LYS A 72 6.33 -8.97 1.45
CA LYS A 72 6.70 -10.17 0.69
C LYS A 72 7.91 -10.89 1.28
N ALA A 73 8.92 -10.14 1.73
CA ALA A 73 10.10 -10.70 2.37
C ALA A 73 9.73 -11.39 3.70
N LEU A 74 9.00 -10.70 4.57
CA LEU A 74 8.54 -11.22 5.85
C LEU A 74 7.65 -12.46 5.67
N ARG A 75 6.75 -12.47 4.68
CA ARG A 75 5.93 -13.66 4.38
C ARG A 75 6.77 -14.86 3.93
N LYS A 76 7.84 -14.62 3.16
CA LYS A 76 8.74 -15.69 2.73
C LYS A 76 9.51 -16.27 3.92
N GLU A 77 10.06 -15.41 4.76
CA GLU A 77 10.77 -15.82 5.98
C GLU A 77 9.86 -16.62 6.91
N ASN A 78 8.64 -16.14 7.14
CA ASN A 78 7.66 -16.83 7.98
C ASN A 78 7.31 -18.22 7.42
N LYS A 79 7.13 -18.33 6.10
CA LYS A 79 6.90 -19.64 5.45
C LYS A 79 8.08 -20.59 5.64
N THR A 80 9.32 -20.14 5.45
CA THR A 80 10.51 -20.97 5.65
C THR A 80 10.68 -21.38 7.11
N ALA A 81 10.40 -20.49 8.07
CA ALA A 81 10.42 -20.82 9.48
C ALA A 81 9.40 -21.91 9.83
N GLN A 82 8.17 -21.80 9.33
CA GLN A 82 7.13 -22.82 9.49
C GLN A 82 7.54 -24.17 8.88
N GLU A 83 8.13 -24.17 7.67
CA GLU A 83 8.63 -25.40 7.04
C GLU A 83 9.77 -26.05 7.85
N THR A 84 10.61 -25.25 8.51
CA THR A 84 11.72 -25.75 9.33
C THR A 84 11.21 -26.37 10.63
N ILE A 85 10.24 -25.74 11.28
CA ILE A 85 9.56 -26.29 12.47
C ILE A 85 8.92 -27.63 12.13
N HIS A 86 8.17 -27.70 11.02
CA HIS A 86 7.49 -28.93 10.60
C HIS A 86 8.49 -30.06 10.32
N LYS A 87 9.61 -29.77 9.65
CA LYS A 87 10.68 -30.75 9.42
C LYS A 87 11.34 -31.21 10.71
N GLN A 88 11.56 -30.31 11.67
CA GLN A 88 12.12 -30.66 12.98
C GLN A 88 11.17 -31.58 13.75
N GLU A 89 9.87 -31.29 13.75
CA GLU A 89 8.85 -32.16 14.34
C GLU A 89 8.87 -33.54 13.67
N ASP A 90 8.87 -33.62 12.34
CA ASP A 90 8.93 -34.89 11.60
C ASP A 90 10.20 -35.71 11.95
N THR A 91 11.36 -35.06 12.05
CA THR A 91 12.61 -35.74 12.47
C THR A 91 12.57 -36.22 13.91
N LEU A 92 11.98 -35.44 14.82
CA LEU A 92 11.82 -35.83 16.23
C LEU A 92 10.90 -37.04 16.37
N TYR A 93 9.80 -37.11 15.62
CA TYR A 93 8.92 -38.27 15.60
C TYR A 93 9.62 -39.53 15.05
N ALA A 94 10.41 -39.39 13.98
CA ALA A 94 11.18 -40.51 13.43
C ALA A 94 12.21 -41.06 14.43
N GLU A 95 12.97 -40.16 15.09
CA GLU A 95 14.01 -40.54 16.06
C GLU A 95 13.42 -41.17 17.34
N GLN A 96 12.24 -40.71 17.78
CA GLN A 96 11.51 -41.35 18.88
C GLN A 96 11.03 -42.76 18.53
N ASN A 97 10.50 -42.97 17.32
CA ASN A 97 10.06 -44.29 16.87
C ASN A 97 11.24 -45.27 16.80
N ASP A 98 12.38 -44.86 16.23
CA ASP A 98 13.59 -45.68 16.17
C ASP A 98 14.12 -46.06 17.57
N MET A 99 14.11 -45.12 18.53
CA MET A 99 14.49 -45.42 19.93
C MET A 99 13.50 -46.36 20.63
N GLN A 100 12.20 -46.28 20.32
CA GLN A 100 11.17 -47.13 20.90
C GLN A 100 11.23 -48.56 20.34
N ASP A 101 11.55 -48.70 19.06
CA ASP A 101 11.79 -49.99 18.40
C ASP A 101 13.09 -50.65 18.91
N ALA A 102 14.15 -49.87 19.11
CA ALA A 102 15.41 -50.37 19.66
C ALA A 102 15.29 -50.84 21.12
N SER A 103 14.50 -50.16 21.95
CA SER A 103 14.28 -50.54 23.35
C SER A 103 13.37 -51.76 23.50
N THR A 104 12.31 -51.88 22.70
CA THR A 104 11.43 -53.07 22.70
C THR A 104 12.10 -54.32 22.11
N GLY A 105 13.06 -54.17 21.20
CA GLY A 105 13.88 -55.27 20.68
C GLY A 105 14.87 -55.85 21.71
N LEU A 106 15.32 -55.04 22.68
CA LEU A 106 16.20 -55.50 23.77
C LEU A 106 15.43 -56.28 24.84
N GLU A 107 14.17 -55.93 25.12
CA GLU A 107 13.33 -56.60 26.14
C GLU A 107 12.87 -58.01 25.75
N LYS A 108 12.86 -58.36 24.44
CA LYS A 108 12.44 -59.69 23.95
C LYS A 108 13.56 -60.72 23.85
N LYS A 109 14.79 -60.38 24.25
CA LYS A 109 15.98 -61.23 24.06
C LYS A 109 16.38 -62.06 25.30
N ASP A 110 15.72 -61.85 26.43
CA ASP A 110 15.85 -62.66 27.66
C ASP A 110 14.71 -63.70 27.76
#